data_AF-A0A5B0RP00-F1
#
_entry.id   AF-A0A5B0RP00-F1
#
_cell.length_a   1.000
_cell.length_b   1.000
_cell.length_c   1.000
_cell.angle_alpha   90.00
_cell.angle_beta   90.00
_cell.angle_gamma   90.00
#
_symmetry.space_group_name_H-M   'P 1'
#
loop_
_entity.id
_entity.type
_entity.pdbx_description
1 polymer ?
#
loop_
_entity_poly.entity_id
_entity_poly.type
_entity_poly.pdbx_seq_one_letter_code
_entity_poly.pdbx_strand_id
1 'polypeptide(L)'
;MPPPESQIAHFLSQNVNFFRVPVAWEFLQPEMNGKLNEVNLKAYQTFIEKITTHGAYVAIDLHTFARYKGQIVGESSSAPASALVSLWTQLGAVFKDNPLVMFGISNEPHDLVITTWATTVQKVVTALREKKIENILLIPGTDYTAMKSFPEWYKAMKVVKNPDGSFDGLVMEVHRVSLLSPTNRNTKIAALSA
;
A
#
# COMPACT_ATOMS: atom_id res chain seq x y z
N MET A 1 -6.10 15.48 7.66
CA MET A 1 -7.55 15.42 7.99
C MET A 1 -8.18 14.77 6.78
N PRO A 2 -8.99 13.70 6.89
CA PRO A 2 -9.51 13.04 5.69
C PRO A 2 -10.21 14.06 4.79
N PRO A 3 -10.13 13.91 3.46
CA PRO A 3 -10.80 14.83 2.55
C PRO A 3 -12.31 14.85 2.83
N PRO A 4 -13.00 15.97 2.52
CA PRO A 4 -14.43 16.06 2.75
C PRO A 4 -15.18 14.90 2.11
N GLU A 5 -16.16 14.34 2.81
CA GLU A 5 -16.93 13.17 2.33
C GLU A 5 -17.65 13.44 1.00
N SER A 6 -17.96 14.70 0.72
CA SER A 6 -18.50 15.13 -0.57
C SER A 6 -17.62 14.76 -1.76
N GLN A 7 -16.31 14.58 -1.57
CA GLN A 7 -15.39 14.12 -2.61
C GLN A 7 -15.67 12.67 -3.02
N ILE A 8 -16.02 11.78 -2.08
CA ILE A 8 -16.38 10.39 -2.39
C ILE A 8 -17.60 10.38 -3.32
N ALA A 9 -18.67 11.07 -2.92
CA ALA A 9 -19.89 11.17 -3.72
C ALA A 9 -19.63 11.82 -5.09
N HIS A 10 -18.80 12.87 -5.14
CA HIS A 10 -18.42 13.52 -6.39
C HIS A 10 -17.76 12.55 -7.37
N PHE A 11 -16.73 11.82 -6.94
CA PHE A 11 -16.01 10.90 -7.83
C PHE A 11 -16.85 9.68 -8.22
N LEU A 12 -17.65 9.14 -7.30
CA LEU A 12 -18.63 8.08 -7.62
C LEU A 12 -19.60 8.54 -8.71
N SER A 13 -20.10 9.79 -8.64
CA SER A 13 -20.99 10.36 -9.68
C SER A 13 -20.32 10.49 -11.07
N GLN A 14 -18.98 10.49 -11.11
CA GLN A 14 -18.18 10.52 -12.33
C GLN A 14 -17.78 9.12 -12.84
N ASN A 15 -18.36 8.06 -12.26
CA ASN A 15 -18.08 6.65 -12.51
C ASN A 15 -16.66 6.21 -12.11
N VAL A 16 -16.04 6.89 -11.12
CA VAL A 16 -14.81 6.37 -10.49
C VAL A 16 -15.20 5.22 -9.56
N ASN A 17 -14.54 4.07 -9.72
CA ASN A 17 -14.79 2.86 -8.94
C ASN A 17 -13.54 2.34 -8.21
N PHE A 18 -12.44 3.10 -8.23
CA PHE A 18 -11.20 2.78 -7.54
C PHE A 18 -10.60 4.04 -6.91
N PHE A 19 -10.28 3.94 -5.63
CA PHE A 19 -9.73 5.01 -4.83
C PHE A 19 -8.41 4.56 -4.21
N ARG A 20 -7.34 5.32 -4.41
CA ARG A 20 -6.09 5.16 -3.64
C ARG A 20 -6.12 6.13 -2.48
N VAL A 21 -6.03 5.61 -1.25
CA VAL A 21 -6.19 6.38 -0.01
C VAL A 21 -4.87 6.33 0.78
N PRO A 22 -4.02 7.36 0.69
CA PRO A 22 -2.77 7.45 1.41
C PRO A 22 -2.97 7.50 2.93
N VAL A 23 -2.05 6.89 3.66
CA VAL A 23 -1.96 6.99 5.12
C VAL A 23 -0.51 6.93 5.56
N ALA A 24 -0.12 7.82 6.47
CA ALA A 24 1.20 7.76 7.09
C ALA A 24 1.29 6.59 8.07
N TRP A 25 2.45 5.94 8.16
CA TRP A 25 2.66 4.86 9.13
C TRP A 25 2.46 5.37 10.55
N GLU A 26 3.11 6.48 10.89
CA GLU A 26 3.12 7.07 12.23
C GLU A 26 1.72 7.52 12.68
N PHE A 27 0.82 7.79 11.73
CA PHE A 27 -0.59 8.04 12.01
C PHE A 27 -1.30 6.77 12.51
N LEU A 28 -1.06 5.63 11.86
CA LEU A 28 -1.66 4.35 12.25
C LEU A 28 -0.96 3.70 13.44
N GLN A 29 0.37 3.77 13.52
CA GLN A 29 1.19 3.09 14.53
C GLN A 29 2.29 4.05 15.00
N PRO A 30 2.03 4.88 16.04
CA PRO A 30 2.96 5.92 16.50
C PRO A 30 4.27 5.41 17.10
N GLU A 31 4.21 4.20 17.67
CA GLU A 31 5.34 3.48 18.25
C GLU A 31 5.64 2.21 17.45
N MET A 32 6.90 2.00 17.11
CA MET A 32 7.30 0.87 16.27
C MET A 32 6.93 -0.45 16.94
N ASN A 33 6.33 -1.36 16.19
CA ASN A 33 5.81 -2.65 16.70
C ASN A 33 4.75 -2.50 17.81
N GLY A 34 4.31 -1.29 18.13
CA GLY A 34 3.22 -1.02 19.05
C GLY A 34 1.86 -1.37 18.46
N LYS A 35 0.81 -1.10 19.23
CA LYS A 35 -0.57 -1.21 18.75
C LYS A 35 -0.86 -0.12 17.73
N LEU A 36 -1.81 -0.39 16.84
CA LEU A 36 -2.43 0.68 16.06
C LEU A 36 -3.10 1.69 17.01
N ASN A 37 -3.01 2.98 16.68
CA ASN A 37 -3.74 4.03 17.37
C ASN A 37 -5.23 3.88 17.04
N GLU A 38 -6.03 3.53 18.04
CA GLU A 38 -7.44 3.17 17.86
C GLU A 38 -8.29 4.29 17.27
N VAL A 39 -8.05 5.54 17.69
CA VAL A 39 -8.79 6.72 17.20
C VAL A 39 -8.49 6.96 15.73
N ASN A 40 -7.21 6.97 15.37
CA ASN A 40 -6.74 7.18 14.00
C ASN A 40 -7.17 6.04 13.07
N LEU A 41 -7.03 4.80 13.54
CA LEU A 41 -7.49 3.61 12.83
C LEU A 41 -8.99 3.67 12.57
N LYS A 42 -9.81 4.03 13.58
CA LYS A 42 -11.26 4.11 13.42
C LYS A 42 -11.65 5.17 12.39
N ALA A 43 -11.03 6.34 12.43
CA ALA A 43 -11.28 7.39 11.45
C ALA A 43 -10.93 6.94 10.02
N TYR A 44 -9.77 6.29 9.85
CA TYR A 44 -9.31 5.78 8.55
C TYR A 44 -10.20 4.65 8.03
N GLN A 45 -10.55 3.69 8.90
CA GLN A 45 -11.46 2.59 8.59
C GLN A 45 -12.84 3.10 8.15
N THR A 46 -13.43 4.04 8.88
CA THR A 46 -14.72 4.62 8.51
C THR A 46 -14.68 5.31 7.15
N PHE A 47 -13.57 5.96 6.80
CA PHE A 47 -13.41 6.56 5.47
C PHE A 47 -13.34 5.49 4.36
N ILE A 48 -12.59 4.42 4.56
CA ILE A 48 -12.51 3.28 3.62
C ILE A 48 -13.88 2.61 3.47
N GLU A 49 -14.56 2.33 4.58
CA GLU A 49 -15.88 1.70 4.59
C GLU A 49 -16.87 2.52 3.78
N LYS A 50 -16.88 3.85 3.91
CA LYS A 50 -17.74 4.73 3.11
C LYS A 50 -17.53 4.61 1.60
N ILE A 51 -16.31 4.33 1.16
CA ILE A 51 -16.03 4.09 -0.26
C ILE A 51 -16.55 2.70 -0.66
N THR A 52 -16.20 1.67 0.12
CA THR A 52 -16.52 0.28 -0.21
C THR A 52 -18.01 -0.06 -0.09
N THR A 53 -18.79 0.63 0.75
CA THR A 53 -20.25 0.46 0.83
C THR A 53 -20.98 0.90 -0.45
N HIS A 54 -20.34 1.72 -1.28
CA HIS A 54 -20.82 2.09 -2.61
C HIS A 54 -20.33 1.13 -3.71
N GLY A 55 -19.69 0.02 -3.36
CA GLY A 55 -19.17 -0.98 -4.30
C GLY A 55 -17.86 -0.58 -4.99
N ALA A 56 -17.23 0.52 -4.58
CA ALA A 56 -15.94 0.95 -5.12
C ALA A 56 -14.77 0.25 -4.40
N TYR A 57 -13.71 -0.02 -5.14
CA TYR A 57 -12.46 -0.58 -4.63
C TYR A 57 -11.60 0.49 -3.96
N VAL A 58 -10.85 0.08 -2.94
CA VAL A 58 -9.89 0.92 -2.23
C VAL A 58 -8.52 0.25 -2.20
N ALA A 59 -7.48 0.99 -2.57
CA ALA A 59 -6.11 0.67 -2.19
C ALA A 59 -5.70 1.50 -0.97
N ILE A 60 -5.42 0.82 0.14
CA ILE A 60 -4.73 1.41 1.29
C ILE A 60 -3.29 1.65 0.85
N ASP A 61 -2.90 2.90 0.74
CA ASP A 61 -1.54 3.29 0.35
C ASP A 61 -0.74 3.68 1.59
N LEU A 62 0.15 2.80 2.03
CA LEU A 62 1.07 3.13 3.13
C LEU A 62 2.12 4.12 2.63
N HIS A 63 1.89 5.41 2.88
CA HIS A 63 2.59 6.50 2.22
C HIS A 63 3.92 6.86 2.91
N THR A 64 4.89 5.96 2.79
CA THR A 64 6.07 5.93 3.68
C THR A 64 7.43 5.91 3.00
N PHE A 65 7.52 5.74 1.68
CA PHE A 65 8.82 5.65 0.98
C PHE A 65 9.73 4.54 1.53
N ALA A 66 9.15 3.41 1.95
CA ALA A 66 9.79 2.31 2.68
C ALA A 66 10.53 2.73 3.96
N ARG A 67 10.08 3.80 4.63
CA ARG A 67 10.72 4.34 5.83
C ARG A 67 9.76 4.44 7.00
N TYR A 68 10.32 4.37 8.21
CA TYR A 68 9.62 4.71 9.45
C TYR A 68 10.50 5.68 10.24
N LYS A 69 9.96 6.86 10.60
CA LYS A 69 10.73 7.94 11.24
C LYS A 69 12.07 8.22 10.51
N GLY A 70 12.04 8.18 9.17
CA GLY A 70 13.19 8.40 8.28
C GLY A 70 14.12 7.21 8.06
N GLN A 71 13.96 6.10 8.79
CA GLN A 71 14.84 4.93 8.69
C GLN A 71 14.32 3.94 7.65
N ILE A 72 15.19 3.49 6.73
CA ILE A 72 14.82 2.50 5.70
C ILE A 72 14.53 1.16 6.36
N VAL A 73 13.33 0.64 6.11
CA VAL A 73 12.88 -0.59 6.72
C VAL A 73 13.59 -1.80 6.14
N GLY A 74 14.15 -2.64 7.01
CA GLY A 74 14.94 -3.81 6.64
C GLY A 74 16.44 -3.56 6.52
N GLU A 75 16.86 -2.31 6.39
CA GLU A 75 18.28 -1.91 6.31
C GLU A 75 18.79 -1.26 7.60
N SER A 76 17.91 -0.68 8.40
CA SER A 76 18.25 -0.11 9.70
C SER A 76 17.90 -1.06 10.84
N SER A 77 18.78 -1.19 11.83
CA SER A 77 18.51 -1.97 13.06
C SER A 77 17.37 -1.35 13.87
N SER A 78 17.16 -0.03 13.76
CA SER A 78 16.05 0.68 14.40
C SER A 78 14.75 0.58 13.61
N ALA A 79 14.76 -0.01 12.41
CA ALA A 79 13.57 -0.27 11.59
C ALA A 79 13.70 -1.62 10.88
N PRO A 80 13.70 -2.75 11.61
CA PRO A 80 13.82 -4.07 11.01
C PRO A 80 12.58 -4.42 10.17
N ALA A 81 12.70 -5.38 9.27
CA ALA A 81 11.58 -5.87 8.45
C ALA A 81 10.35 -6.30 9.29
N SER A 82 10.57 -6.78 10.52
CA SER A 82 9.50 -7.13 11.47
C SER A 82 8.60 -5.95 11.82
N ALA A 83 9.08 -4.70 11.74
CA ALA A 83 8.27 -3.51 11.93
C ALA A 83 7.15 -3.42 10.90
N LEU A 84 7.48 -3.58 9.62
CA LEU A 84 6.51 -3.53 8.52
C LEU A 84 5.55 -4.72 8.58
N VAL A 85 6.05 -5.90 8.97
CA VAL A 85 5.21 -7.09 9.23
C VAL A 85 4.22 -6.82 10.36
N SER A 86 4.66 -6.20 11.47
CA SER A 86 3.78 -5.87 12.60
C SER A 86 2.66 -4.93 12.18
N LEU A 87 2.99 -3.86 11.46
CA LEU A 87 1.98 -2.93 10.93
C LEU A 87 0.97 -3.66 10.03
N TRP A 88 1.44 -4.35 9.00
CA TRP A 88 0.55 -4.94 8.00
C TRP A 88 -0.28 -6.09 8.54
N THR A 89 0.24 -6.89 9.47
CA THR A 89 -0.56 -7.96 10.07
C THR A 89 -1.67 -7.43 10.98
N GLN A 90 -1.44 -6.32 11.68
CA GLN A 90 -2.49 -5.64 12.45
C GLN A 90 -3.51 -4.98 11.53
N LEU A 91 -3.06 -4.23 10.52
CA LEU A 91 -3.94 -3.53 9.59
C LEU A 91 -4.74 -4.51 8.71
N GLY A 92 -4.08 -5.56 8.21
CA GLY A 92 -4.71 -6.60 7.41
C GLY A 92 -5.77 -7.37 8.19
N ALA A 93 -5.59 -7.58 9.50
CA ALA A 93 -6.63 -8.18 10.35
C ALA A 93 -7.91 -7.33 10.45
N VAL A 94 -7.83 -6.02 10.27
CA VAL A 94 -8.99 -5.11 10.27
C VAL A 94 -9.77 -5.21 8.96
N PHE A 95 -9.08 -5.37 7.83
CA PHE A 95 -9.68 -5.30 6.48
C PHE A 95 -9.79 -6.65 5.76
N LYS A 96 -9.39 -7.76 6.41
CA LYS A 96 -9.30 -9.09 5.78
C LYS A 96 -10.61 -9.59 5.16
N ASP A 97 -11.75 -9.20 5.72
CA ASP A 97 -13.07 -9.65 5.28
C ASP A 97 -13.72 -8.68 4.28
N ASN A 98 -13.03 -7.58 3.90
CA ASN A 98 -13.51 -6.65 2.88
C ASN A 98 -12.82 -6.94 1.52
N PRO A 99 -13.50 -7.61 0.58
CA PRO A 99 -12.90 -7.99 -0.72
C PRO A 99 -12.67 -6.79 -1.65
N LEU A 100 -13.19 -5.61 -1.31
CA LEU A 100 -12.97 -4.38 -2.08
C LEU A 100 -11.70 -3.64 -1.65
N VAL A 101 -11.01 -4.11 -0.60
CA VAL A 101 -9.77 -3.50 -0.09
C VAL A 101 -8.53 -4.23 -0.58
N MET A 102 -7.59 -3.45 -1.12
CA MET A 102 -6.25 -3.85 -1.53
C MET A 102 -5.20 -3.17 -0.64
N PHE A 103 -4.04 -3.79 -0.48
CA PHE A 103 -2.95 -3.30 0.37
C PHE A 103 -1.74 -2.88 -0.46
N GLY A 104 -1.52 -1.57 -0.61
CA GLY A 104 -0.30 -1.00 -1.17
C GLY A 104 0.81 -0.97 -0.13
N ILE A 105 1.75 -1.91 -0.25
CA ILE A 105 2.71 -2.25 0.81
C ILE A 105 3.58 -1.07 1.24
N SER A 106 3.97 -0.20 0.30
CA SER A 106 4.61 1.08 0.58
C SER A 106 4.63 1.96 -0.67
N ASN A 107 4.27 3.24 -0.53
CA ASN A 107 4.39 4.22 -1.60
C ASN A 107 5.87 4.46 -1.95
N GLU A 108 6.22 4.37 -3.23
CA GLU A 108 7.46 4.91 -3.81
C GLU A 108 8.76 4.66 -3.00
N PRO A 109 9.15 3.41 -2.68
CA PRO A 109 10.46 3.17 -2.10
C PRO A 109 11.59 3.71 -3.01
N HIS A 110 12.61 4.31 -2.40
CA HIS A 110 13.74 4.91 -3.11
C HIS A 110 15.01 4.91 -2.24
N ASP A 111 16.18 5.05 -2.88
CA ASP A 111 17.50 5.08 -2.25
C ASP A 111 17.73 3.92 -1.26
N LEU A 112 17.43 2.70 -1.69
CA LEU A 112 17.53 1.48 -0.90
C LEU A 112 18.16 0.32 -1.69
N VAL A 113 18.58 -0.72 -1.00
CA VAL A 113 19.08 -1.97 -1.57
C VAL A 113 17.89 -2.87 -1.95
N ILE A 114 17.58 -2.95 -3.25
CA ILE A 114 16.38 -3.63 -3.75
C ILE A 114 16.27 -5.11 -3.34
N THR A 115 17.38 -5.82 -3.15
CA THR A 115 17.36 -7.22 -2.68
C THR A 115 16.97 -7.33 -1.21
N THR A 116 17.40 -6.38 -0.37
CA THR A 116 16.95 -6.26 1.03
C THR A 116 15.47 -5.90 1.09
N TRP A 117 15.02 -4.99 0.21
CA TRP A 117 13.61 -4.64 0.09
C TRP A 117 12.74 -5.83 -0.35
N ALA A 118 13.17 -6.60 -1.37
CA ALA A 118 12.47 -7.81 -1.78
C ALA A 118 12.33 -8.83 -0.65
N THR A 119 13.38 -9.00 0.17
CA THR A 119 13.34 -9.85 1.38
C THR A 119 12.35 -9.31 2.41
N THR A 120 12.31 -7.99 2.61
CA THR A 120 11.38 -7.33 3.53
C THR A 120 9.93 -7.50 3.09
N VAL A 121 9.63 -7.25 1.81
CA VAL A 121 8.29 -7.44 1.24
C VAL A 121 7.88 -8.92 1.28
N GLN A 122 8.78 -9.85 0.97
CA GLN A 122 8.49 -11.29 1.09
C GLN A 122 8.04 -11.66 2.52
N LYS A 123 8.69 -11.13 3.56
CA LYS A 123 8.28 -11.36 4.95
C LYS A 123 6.87 -10.85 5.23
N VAL A 124 6.50 -9.70 4.66
CA VAL A 124 5.13 -9.15 4.78
C VAL A 124 4.13 -10.05 4.08
N VAL A 125 4.38 -10.44 2.83
CA VAL A 125 3.52 -11.34 2.05
C VAL A 125 3.30 -12.65 2.80
N THR A 126 4.38 -13.31 3.23
CA THR A 126 4.32 -14.57 3.98
C THR A 126 3.44 -14.42 5.23
N ALA A 127 3.70 -13.40 6.06
CA ALA A 127 2.98 -13.21 7.32
C ALA A 127 1.48 -12.90 7.13
N LEU A 128 1.12 -12.16 6.08
CA LEU A 128 -0.29 -11.91 5.74
C LEU A 128 -1.00 -13.20 5.32
N ARG A 129 -0.38 -13.99 4.43
CA ARG A 129 -0.97 -15.25 3.96
C ARG A 129 -1.08 -16.30 5.06
N GLU A 130 -0.08 -16.42 5.93
CA GLU A 130 -0.14 -17.31 7.11
C GLU A 130 -1.31 -16.94 8.06
N LYS A 131 -1.69 -15.67 8.11
CA LYS A 131 -2.85 -15.17 8.87
C LYS A 131 -4.17 -15.25 8.11
N LYS A 132 -4.20 -15.88 6.94
CA LYS A 132 -5.38 -15.99 6.06
C LYS A 132 -5.95 -14.62 5.70
N ILE A 133 -5.05 -13.70 5.37
CA ILE A 133 -5.38 -12.37 4.83
C ILE A 133 -5.13 -12.46 3.33
N GLU A 134 -6.21 -12.54 2.55
CA GLU A 134 -6.18 -12.88 1.12
C GLU A 134 -6.39 -11.67 0.20
N ASN A 135 -6.48 -10.47 0.77
CA ASN A 135 -6.56 -9.23 -0.01
C ASN A 135 -5.44 -9.14 -1.05
N ILE A 136 -5.73 -8.46 -2.16
CA ILE A 136 -4.74 -8.13 -3.19
C ILE A 136 -3.65 -7.27 -2.54
N LEU A 137 -2.39 -7.63 -2.78
CA LEU A 137 -1.21 -6.89 -2.34
C LEU A 137 -0.61 -6.17 -3.55
N LEU A 138 -0.50 -4.85 -3.47
CA LEU A 138 0.22 -4.04 -4.44
C LEU A 138 1.69 -3.96 -4.00
N ILE A 139 2.57 -4.50 -4.84
CA ILE A 139 3.97 -4.78 -4.54
C ILE A 139 4.86 -3.72 -5.20
N PRO A 140 5.46 -2.80 -4.43
CA PRO A 140 6.29 -1.74 -4.96
C PRO A 140 7.74 -2.18 -5.19
N GLY A 141 8.39 -1.60 -6.20
CA GLY A 141 9.83 -1.70 -6.46
C GLY A 141 10.68 -0.66 -5.70
N THR A 142 11.71 -0.15 -6.36
CA THR A 142 12.52 1.01 -5.92
C THR A 142 12.49 2.11 -7.00
N ASP A 143 13.32 3.15 -6.87
CA ASP A 143 13.36 4.31 -7.78
C ASP A 143 11.97 4.93 -7.95
N TYR A 144 11.30 5.18 -6.81
CA TYR A 144 9.94 5.71 -6.75
C TYR A 144 8.92 4.88 -7.54
N THR A 145 9.15 3.57 -7.59
CA THR A 145 8.40 2.61 -8.41
C THR A 145 8.24 3.02 -9.88
N ALA A 146 9.20 3.80 -10.41
CA ALA A 146 9.05 4.37 -11.74
C ALA A 146 8.91 3.29 -12.82
N MET A 147 7.95 3.47 -13.72
CA MET A 147 7.67 2.56 -14.84
C MET A 147 8.89 2.40 -15.75
N LYS A 148 9.73 3.45 -15.87
CA LYS A 148 10.95 3.42 -16.68
C LYS A 148 11.99 2.43 -16.12
N SER A 149 12.13 2.35 -14.81
CA SER A 149 13.09 1.46 -14.14
C SER A 149 12.50 0.09 -13.78
N PHE A 150 11.21 -0.14 -14.07
CA PHE A 150 10.50 -1.41 -13.80
C PHE A 150 11.29 -2.65 -14.21
N PRO A 151 11.81 -2.79 -15.45
CA PRO A 151 12.53 -4.00 -15.84
C PRO A 151 13.78 -4.28 -15.00
N GLU A 152 14.41 -3.24 -14.45
CA GLU A 152 15.65 -3.36 -13.67
C GLU A 152 15.36 -3.82 -12.25
N TRP A 153 14.49 -3.12 -11.52
CA TRP A 153 14.18 -3.52 -10.14
C TRP A 153 13.34 -4.79 -10.08
N TYR A 154 12.56 -5.11 -11.11
CA TYR A 154 11.78 -6.35 -11.19
C TYR A 154 12.67 -7.61 -11.13
N LYS A 155 13.93 -7.53 -11.58
CA LYS A 155 14.89 -8.66 -11.48
C LYS A 155 15.04 -9.16 -10.05
N ALA A 156 14.99 -8.26 -9.08
CA ALA A 156 15.04 -8.58 -7.65
C ALA A 156 13.65 -8.87 -7.06
N MET A 157 12.60 -8.16 -7.48
CA MET A 157 11.25 -8.30 -6.91
C MET A 157 10.49 -9.54 -7.38
N LYS A 158 10.83 -10.13 -8.54
CA LYS A 158 10.15 -11.31 -9.09
C LYS A 158 10.18 -12.56 -8.21
N VAL A 159 10.99 -12.55 -7.14
CA VAL A 159 11.10 -13.66 -6.18
C VAL A 159 10.01 -13.62 -5.11
N VAL A 160 9.31 -12.49 -4.96
CA VAL A 160 8.24 -12.31 -3.97
C VAL A 160 7.03 -13.14 -4.36
N LYS A 161 6.67 -14.13 -3.55
CA LYS A 161 5.60 -15.10 -3.81
C LYS A 161 4.83 -15.47 -2.55
N ASN A 162 3.65 -16.05 -2.71
CA ASN A 162 2.89 -16.64 -1.61
C ASN A 162 3.61 -17.87 -1.04
N PRO A 163 3.28 -18.32 0.18
CA PRO A 163 3.90 -19.51 0.79
C PRO A 163 3.77 -20.80 -0.03
N ASP A 164 2.70 -20.93 -0.81
CA ASP A 164 2.46 -22.05 -1.74
C ASP A 164 3.27 -21.94 -3.05
N GLY A 165 4.02 -20.85 -3.22
CA GLY A 165 4.82 -20.56 -4.41
C GLY A 165 4.07 -19.83 -5.52
N SER A 166 2.76 -19.58 -5.37
CA SER A 166 1.95 -18.83 -6.34
C SER A 166 2.22 -17.32 -6.30
N PHE A 167 1.73 -16.62 -7.31
CA PHE A 167 1.69 -15.15 -7.36
C PHE A 167 0.26 -14.60 -7.21
N ASP A 168 -0.69 -15.45 -6.82
CA ASP A 168 -2.11 -15.09 -6.77
C ASP A 168 -2.35 -13.93 -5.78
N GLY A 169 -3.06 -12.92 -6.27
CA GLY A 169 -3.33 -11.69 -5.51
C GLY A 169 -2.08 -10.82 -5.25
N LEU A 170 -0.95 -11.05 -5.93
CA LEU A 170 0.23 -10.18 -5.90
C LEU A 170 0.31 -9.38 -7.20
N VAL A 171 0.21 -8.05 -7.12
CA VAL A 171 0.21 -7.16 -8.29
C VAL A 171 1.37 -6.18 -8.16
N MET A 172 2.25 -6.08 -9.15
CA MET A 172 3.35 -5.11 -9.13
C MET A 172 2.81 -3.69 -9.29
N GLU A 173 3.21 -2.78 -8.40
CA GLU A 173 2.82 -1.36 -8.43
C GLU A 173 3.90 -0.53 -9.11
N VAL A 174 3.51 0.25 -10.13
CA VAL A 174 4.41 1.12 -10.90
C VAL A 174 3.83 2.52 -11.06
N HIS A 175 4.67 3.53 -10.96
CA HIS A 175 4.31 4.93 -11.11
C HIS A 175 4.86 5.52 -12.40
N ARG A 176 4.10 6.42 -13.03
CA ARG A 176 4.58 7.20 -14.16
C ARG A 176 4.05 8.61 -14.08
N VAL A 177 4.98 9.56 -13.95
CA VAL A 177 4.69 10.97 -14.15
C VAL A 177 5.08 11.32 -15.59
N SER A 178 4.10 11.75 -16.39
CA SER A 178 4.34 12.30 -17.73
C SER A 178 4.59 13.80 -17.60
N LEU A 179 5.79 14.28 -17.92
CA LEU A 179 6.08 15.71 -18.09
C LEU A 179 5.55 16.27 -19.44
N LEU A 180 4.66 15.55 -20.13
CA LEU A 180 4.11 15.94 -21.44
C LEU A 180 2.61 16.25 -21.34
N SER A 181 2.23 17.37 -21.98
CA SER A 181 0.90 17.96 -22.19
C SER A 181 -0.27 16.97 -22.35
N PRO A 182 -1.48 17.31 -21.87
CA PRO A 182 -2.59 16.37 -21.72
C PRO A 182 -3.24 16.05 -23.07
N THR A 183 -2.94 14.88 -23.63
CA THR A 183 -3.87 14.23 -24.56
C THR A 183 -3.94 12.73 -24.29
N ASN A 184 -5.19 12.25 -24.12
CA ASN A 184 -5.64 10.87 -23.96
C ASN A 184 -5.21 10.09 -22.71
N ARG A 185 -6.14 9.96 -21.74
CA ARG A 185 -6.15 8.84 -20.79
C ARG A 185 -7.56 8.29 -20.58
N ASN A 186 -7.82 7.11 -21.16
CA ASN A 186 -8.98 6.27 -20.82
C ASN A 186 -8.66 5.43 -19.58
N THR A 187 -8.49 6.06 -18.42
CA THR A 187 -8.66 5.45 -17.09
C THR A 187 -8.86 6.59 -16.10
N LYS A 188 -10.00 6.63 -15.41
CA LYS A 188 -10.27 7.64 -14.37
C LYS A 188 -9.87 7.05 -13.01
N ILE A 189 -8.68 7.40 -12.54
CA ILE A 189 -8.19 7.05 -11.21
C ILE A 189 -8.28 8.31 -10.35
N ALA A 190 -8.94 8.24 -9.20
CA ALA A 190 -8.90 9.30 -8.20
C ALA A 190 -7.93 8.91 -7.09
N ALA A 191 -6.93 9.75 -6.85
CA ALA A 191 -6.15 9.71 -5.62
C ALA A 191 -6.76 10.73 -4.65
N LEU A 192 -7.23 10.27 -3.49
CA LEU A 192 -7.75 11.12 -2.43
C LEU A 192 -6.72 11.15 -1.30
N SER A 193 -5.90 12.21 -1.26
CA SER A 193 -4.96 12.44 -0.15
C SER A 193 -5.64 13.17 1.03
N ALA A 194 -5.24 12.83 2.25
CA ALA A 194 -5.65 13.46 3.51
C ALA A 194 -4.65 14.51 4.03
#